data_AF-A0A8J3ZHU2-F1
#
_entry.id   AF-A0A8J3ZHU2-F1
#
_cell.length_a   1.000
_cell.length_b   1.000
_cell.length_c   1.000
_cell.angle_alpha   90.00
_cell.angle_beta   90.00
_cell.angle_gamma   90.00
#
_symmetry.space_group_name_H-M   'P 1'
#
loop_
_entity.id
_entity.type
_entity.pdbx_description
1 polymer ?
#
loop_
_entity_poly.entity_id
_entity_poly.type
_entity_poly.pdbx_seq_one_letter_code
_entity_poly.pdbx_strand_id
1 'polypeptide(L)'
;MNPITSRCLGREPVGLLYVGDVQALRRADSVRFDTRETQSGLDAWIEADLFPPSVAEPRIYTATEQRLFPEADASDRRRRIAVGADIAGFDDQQRWHDRHLPGTTAYALISPARLDEVWRSIAAFVRVGDVLRLYWRADNTIDWLEDPRLHRDELSIAVHRGRRRWMFLLDVQIRPEPVRMITRT
;
A
#
# COMPACT_ATOMS: atom_id res chain seq x y z
N MET A 1 13.24 -41.15 19.70
CA MET A 1 12.02 -40.43 19.27
C MET A 1 11.93 -39.18 20.12
N ASN A 2 12.23 -38.01 19.57
CA ASN A 2 12.08 -36.73 20.28
C ASN A 2 10.73 -36.11 19.91
N PRO A 3 9.97 -35.61 20.89
CA PRO A 3 8.70 -34.97 20.62
C PRO A 3 8.95 -33.62 19.96
N ILE A 4 8.15 -33.35 18.93
CA ILE A 4 8.07 -32.07 18.22
C ILE A 4 7.59 -31.03 19.24
N THR A 5 8.52 -30.24 19.77
CA THR A 5 8.20 -29.07 20.57
C THR A 5 7.50 -28.04 19.69
N SER A 6 6.19 -27.95 19.91
CA SER A 6 5.38 -26.74 19.82
C SER A 6 6.24 -25.48 20.00
N ARG A 7 6.38 -24.67 18.94
CA ARG A 7 7.01 -23.35 19.00
C ARG A 7 6.08 -22.32 18.38
N CYS A 8 5.60 -21.45 19.26
CA CYS A 8 5.10 -20.10 19.00
C CYS A 8 3.81 -20.01 18.17
N LEU A 9 2.67 -19.97 18.86
CA LEU A 9 1.52 -19.17 18.44
C LEU A 9 1.91 -17.69 18.51
N GLY A 10 2.82 -17.27 17.62
CA GLY A 10 3.16 -15.87 17.42
C GLY A 10 2.01 -15.20 16.67
N ARG A 11 1.62 -14.00 17.10
CA ARG A 11 0.68 -13.14 16.38
C ARG A 11 1.05 -13.14 14.89
N GLU A 12 0.05 -13.35 14.02
CA GLU A 12 0.28 -13.36 12.58
C GLU A 12 0.99 -12.07 12.14
N PRO A 13 1.96 -12.16 11.21
CA PRO A 13 2.66 -10.99 10.75
C PRO A 13 1.70 -10.06 10.01
N VAL A 14 1.72 -8.77 10.36
CA VAL A 14 0.93 -7.74 9.65
C VAL A 14 1.37 -7.71 8.18
N GLY A 15 0.40 -7.75 7.26
CA GLY A 15 0.62 -7.84 5.82
C GLY A 15 0.68 -9.25 5.25
N LEU A 16 0.41 -10.30 6.04
CA LEU A 16 0.29 -11.67 5.55
C LEU A 16 -0.85 -11.80 4.54
N LEU A 17 -0.54 -12.33 3.36
CA LEU A 17 -1.52 -12.51 2.29
C LEU A 17 -2.23 -13.86 2.37
N TYR A 18 -3.56 -13.79 2.36
CA TYR A 18 -4.45 -14.93 2.20
C TYR A 18 -4.87 -15.13 0.74
N VAL A 19 -5.53 -16.26 0.48
CA VAL A 19 -6.06 -16.58 -0.86
C VAL A 19 -6.98 -15.49 -1.40
N GLY A 20 -7.84 -14.93 -0.53
CA GLY A 20 -8.76 -13.85 -0.91
C GLY A 20 -8.02 -12.56 -1.28
N ASP A 21 -6.93 -12.25 -0.59
CA ASP A 21 -6.14 -11.04 -0.82
C ASP A 21 -5.44 -11.12 -2.18
N VAL A 22 -4.73 -12.23 -2.45
CA VAL A 22 -4.05 -12.44 -3.74
C VAL A 22 -5.06 -12.40 -4.90
N GLN A 23 -6.23 -13.00 -4.72
CA GLN A 23 -7.28 -12.98 -5.75
C GLN A 23 -7.87 -11.59 -5.95
N ALA A 24 -8.08 -10.82 -4.89
CA ALA A 24 -8.60 -9.46 -4.98
C ALA A 24 -7.57 -8.51 -5.63
N LEU A 25 -6.31 -8.52 -5.18
CA LEU A 25 -5.24 -7.69 -5.75
C LEU A 25 -5.08 -7.87 -7.27
N ARG A 26 -5.26 -9.10 -7.77
CA ARG A 26 -5.21 -9.41 -9.21
C ARG A 26 -6.45 -9.02 -9.99
N ARG A 27 -7.59 -8.85 -9.32
CA ARG A 27 -8.90 -8.56 -9.94
C ARG A 27 -9.34 -7.12 -9.76
N ALA A 28 -8.68 -6.37 -8.88
CA ALA A 28 -8.96 -4.99 -8.59
C ALA A 28 -8.96 -4.15 -9.86
N ASP A 29 -9.92 -3.23 -9.94
CA ASP A 29 -10.00 -2.22 -10.99
C ASP A 29 -9.12 -1.02 -10.62
N SER A 30 -9.02 -0.70 -9.32
CA SER A 30 -8.05 0.24 -8.75
C SER A 30 -7.44 -0.29 -7.46
N VAL A 31 -6.25 0.21 -7.11
CA VAL A 31 -5.58 -0.12 -5.85
C VAL A 31 -5.12 1.15 -5.17
N ARG A 32 -5.48 1.27 -3.89
CA ARG A 32 -5.12 2.41 -3.04
C ARG A 32 -4.15 1.97 -1.94
N PHE A 33 -3.23 2.86 -1.64
CA PHE A 33 -2.23 2.71 -0.60
C PHE A 33 -2.35 3.90 0.31
N ASP A 34 -2.57 3.63 1.58
CA ASP A 34 -2.91 4.65 2.55
C ASP A 34 -2.17 4.39 3.85
N THR A 35 -1.81 5.46 4.53
CA THR A 35 -1.33 5.42 5.90
C THR A 35 -2.07 6.43 6.75
N ARG A 36 -2.19 6.12 8.04
CA ARG A 36 -2.76 7.01 9.04
C ARG A 36 -1.94 6.94 10.31
N GLU A 37 -1.56 8.10 10.81
CA GLU A 37 -0.93 8.20 12.11
C GLU A 37 -1.97 7.99 13.21
N THR A 38 -1.60 7.17 14.19
CA THR A 38 -2.40 6.86 15.37
C THR A 38 -1.53 7.05 16.62
N GLN A 39 -2.16 7.07 17.80
CA GLN A 39 -1.43 7.15 19.07
C GLN A 39 -0.45 5.97 19.28
N SER A 40 -0.71 4.83 18.64
CA SER A 40 0.11 3.62 18.72
C SER A 40 1.17 3.50 17.61
N GLY A 41 1.24 4.45 16.69
CA GLY A 41 2.15 4.44 15.54
C GLY A 41 1.43 4.58 14.20
N LEU A 42 2.06 4.10 13.13
CA LEU A 42 1.56 4.23 11.77
C LEU A 42 0.74 2.99 11.38
N ASP A 43 -0.57 3.19 11.16
CA ASP A 43 -1.41 2.19 10.52
C ASP A 43 -1.34 2.35 8.99
N ALA A 44 -1.40 1.24 8.27
CA ALA A 44 -1.38 1.27 6.82
C ALA A 44 -2.22 0.15 6.20
N TRP A 45 -2.75 0.43 5.01
CA TRP A 45 -3.58 -0.51 4.28
C TRP A 45 -3.36 -0.42 2.78
N ILE A 46 -3.58 -1.56 2.13
CA ILE A 46 -3.79 -1.67 0.70
C ILE A 46 -5.28 -1.95 0.50
N GLU A 47 -5.97 -1.09 -0.24
CA GLU A 47 -7.36 -1.31 -0.64
C GLU A 47 -7.41 -1.74 -2.11
N ALA A 48 -7.92 -2.94 -2.35
CA ALA A 48 -8.25 -3.42 -3.68
C ALA A 48 -9.73 -3.13 -3.93
N ASP A 49 -10.02 -2.32 -4.94
CA ASP A 49 -11.38 -1.86 -5.22
C ASP A 49 -11.89 -2.41 -6.56
N LEU A 50 -13.18 -2.70 -6.60
CA LEU A 50 -13.96 -2.77 -7.83
C LEU A 50 -14.76 -1.48 -7.95
N PHE A 51 -14.50 -0.70 -9.01
CA PHE A 51 -15.29 0.50 -9.31
C PHE A 51 -16.30 0.21 -10.45
N PRO A 52 -17.43 0.91 -10.49
CA PRO A 52 -18.38 0.78 -11.58
C PRO A 52 -17.79 1.37 -12.87
N PRO A 53 -17.92 0.70 -14.02
CA PRO A 53 -17.34 1.16 -15.29
C PRO A 53 -17.80 2.56 -15.73
N SER A 54 -18.87 3.09 -15.14
CA SER A 54 -19.22 4.51 -15.19
C SER A 54 -19.99 4.92 -13.93
N VAL A 55 -19.94 6.20 -13.55
CA VAL A 55 -20.74 6.78 -12.45
C VAL A 55 -22.26 6.68 -12.72
N ALA A 56 -22.65 6.46 -13.98
CA ALA A 56 -24.04 6.50 -14.43
C ALA A 56 -24.79 5.17 -14.25
N GLU A 57 -24.10 4.04 -14.09
CA GLU A 57 -24.75 2.72 -14.02
C GLU A 57 -24.24 1.88 -12.84
N PRO A 58 -25.14 1.44 -11.93
CA PRO A 58 -24.77 0.55 -10.85
C PRO A 58 -24.31 -0.80 -11.40
N ARG A 59 -23.09 -1.21 -11.06
CA ARG A 59 -22.54 -2.53 -11.43
C ARG A 59 -23.20 -3.62 -10.59
N ILE A 60 -23.72 -4.66 -11.25
CA ILE A 60 -24.17 -5.87 -10.56
C ILE A 60 -22.95 -6.76 -10.30
N TYR A 61 -22.60 -6.94 -9.03
CA TYR A 61 -21.48 -7.79 -8.62
C TYR A 61 -21.90 -9.25 -8.49
N THR A 62 -21.10 -10.15 -9.04
CA THR A 62 -21.27 -11.60 -8.88
C THR A 62 -21.07 -12.02 -7.42
N ALA A 63 -21.64 -13.16 -7.00
CA ALA A 63 -21.44 -13.70 -5.66
C ALA A 63 -19.95 -13.93 -5.32
N THR A 64 -19.14 -14.27 -6.33
CA THR A 64 -17.68 -14.41 -6.19
C THR A 64 -17.02 -13.07 -5.90
N GLU A 65 -17.37 -12.01 -6.62
CA GLU A 65 -16.84 -10.66 -6.37
C GLU A 65 -17.28 -10.17 -4.99
N GLN A 66 -18.53 -10.35 -4.60
CA GLN A 66 -19.00 -9.94 -3.27
C GLN A 66 -18.27 -10.63 -2.13
N ARG A 67 -17.90 -11.91 -2.30
CA ARG A 67 -17.08 -12.65 -1.33
C ARG A 67 -15.63 -12.15 -1.29
N LEU A 68 -15.07 -11.82 -2.45
CA LEU A 68 -13.69 -11.34 -2.56
C LEU A 68 -13.55 -9.90 -2.06
N PHE A 69 -14.56 -9.06 -2.28
CA PHE A 69 -14.61 -7.65 -1.93
C PHE A 69 -15.79 -7.43 -0.96
N PRO A 70 -15.63 -7.82 0.32
CA PRO A 70 -16.73 -7.90 1.28
C PRO A 70 -17.20 -6.53 1.76
N GLU A 71 -16.31 -5.54 1.82
CA GLU A 71 -16.63 -4.18 2.23
C GLU A 71 -17.34 -3.47 1.07
N ALA A 72 -18.49 -2.86 1.34
CA ALA A 72 -19.28 -2.16 0.34
C ALA A 72 -19.64 -0.76 0.83
N ASP A 73 -19.49 0.23 -0.05
CA ASP A 73 -19.94 1.60 0.15
C ASP A 73 -20.63 2.08 -1.13
N ALA A 74 -21.85 2.59 -1.03
CA ALA A 74 -22.75 3.12 -2.07
C ALA A 74 -22.73 2.46 -3.48
N SER A 75 -21.59 2.50 -4.19
CA SER A 75 -21.36 1.97 -5.54
C SER A 75 -20.21 0.98 -5.66
N ASP A 76 -19.33 0.93 -4.67
CA ASP A 76 -18.01 0.31 -4.75
C ASP A 76 -17.90 -0.87 -3.79
N ARG A 77 -17.09 -1.85 -4.18
CA ARG A 77 -16.74 -2.97 -3.31
C ARG A 77 -15.25 -3.06 -3.17
N ARG A 78 -14.78 -3.23 -1.93
CA ARG A 78 -13.36 -3.26 -1.62
C ARG A 78 -12.98 -4.44 -0.75
N ARG A 79 -11.68 -4.77 -0.80
CA ARG A 79 -11.01 -5.59 0.19
C ARG A 79 -9.86 -4.78 0.75
N ARG A 80 -9.89 -4.53 2.06
CA ARG A 80 -8.78 -3.92 2.79
C ARG A 80 -7.81 -4.99 3.28
N ILE A 81 -6.52 -4.75 3.07
CA ILE A 81 -5.42 -5.58 3.54
C ILE A 81 -4.55 -4.72 4.44
N ALA A 82 -4.55 -5.01 5.75
CA ALA A 82 -3.66 -4.32 6.69
C ALA A 82 -2.21 -4.72 6.43
N VAL A 83 -1.33 -3.74 6.32
CA VAL A 83 0.10 -3.93 6.03
C VAL A 83 0.96 -3.12 6.98
N GLY A 84 2.21 -3.53 7.17
CA GLY A 84 3.18 -2.65 7.79
C GLY A 84 3.55 -1.51 6.84
N ALA A 85 3.89 -0.35 7.39
CA ALA A 85 4.47 0.74 6.61
C ALA A 85 5.57 1.45 7.38
N ASP A 86 6.45 2.11 6.63
CA ASP A 86 7.43 3.06 7.14
C ASP A 86 7.37 4.31 6.25
N ILE A 87 7.50 5.50 6.84
CA ILE A 87 7.63 6.77 6.12
C ILE A 87 8.98 7.37 6.51
N ALA A 88 9.86 7.54 5.53
CA ALA A 88 11.17 8.16 5.69
C ALA A 88 11.17 9.58 5.12
N GLY A 89 11.96 10.47 5.71
CA GLY A 89 12.10 11.84 5.22
C GLY A 89 12.76 12.76 6.25
N PHE A 90 13.00 14.00 5.84
CA PHE A 90 13.43 15.06 6.75
C PHE A 90 12.25 15.66 7.50
N ASP A 91 12.44 16.05 8.76
CA ASP A 91 11.49 16.89 9.50
C ASP A 91 11.76 18.40 9.29
N ASP A 92 11.01 19.25 9.99
CA ASP A 92 11.17 20.71 9.94
C ASP A 92 12.53 21.20 10.48
N GLN A 93 13.23 20.36 11.25
CA GLN A 93 14.56 20.64 11.81
C GLN A 93 15.70 20.09 10.93
N GLN A 94 15.40 19.64 9.70
CA GLN A 94 16.35 19.01 8.78
C GLN A 94 16.98 17.73 9.33
N ARG A 95 16.29 17.04 10.25
CA ARG A 95 16.72 15.73 10.74
C ARG A 95 16.06 14.63 9.92
N TRP A 96 16.88 13.68 9.48
CA TRP A 96 16.42 12.49 8.76
C TRP A 96 15.77 11.46 9.69
N HIS A 97 14.63 10.91 9.27
CA HIS A 97 13.92 9.80 9.90
C HIS A 97 13.84 8.62 8.93
N ASP A 98 14.33 7.45 9.34
CA ASP A 98 14.39 6.26 8.47
C ASP A 98 13.10 5.44 8.41
N ARG A 99 12.28 5.49 9.46
CA ARG A 99 11.15 4.54 9.63
C ARG A 99 9.81 5.22 9.90
N HIS A 100 9.84 6.36 10.57
CA HIS A 100 8.63 7.06 10.94
C HIS A 100 8.94 8.55 11.03
N LEU A 101 8.53 9.26 10.00
CA LEU A 101 8.47 10.72 9.99
C LEU A 101 7.20 11.14 10.75
N PRO A 102 7.31 11.78 11.94
CA PRO A 102 6.15 12.13 12.76
C PRO A 102 5.24 13.14 12.07
N GLY A 103 3.93 13.10 12.37
CA GLY A 103 2.98 14.09 11.83
C GLY A 103 2.76 13.92 10.33
N THR A 104 2.91 12.70 9.79
CA THR A 104 2.76 12.47 8.34
C THR A 104 1.79 11.35 8.01
N THR A 105 1.09 11.55 6.90
CA THR A 105 0.27 10.55 6.24
C THR A 105 0.69 10.45 4.78
N ALA A 106 0.37 9.33 4.15
CA ALA A 106 0.76 9.05 2.77
C ALA A 106 -0.39 8.37 2.03
N TYR A 107 -0.57 8.75 0.77
CA TYR A 107 -1.62 8.27 -0.11
C TYR A 107 -1.11 8.10 -1.53
N ALA A 108 -1.44 6.96 -2.15
CA ALA A 108 -1.29 6.75 -3.58
C ALA A 108 -2.46 5.94 -4.14
N LEU A 109 -2.84 6.24 -5.38
CA LEU A 109 -3.90 5.54 -6.12
C LEU A 109 -3.36 5.10 -7.47
N ILE A 110 -3.46 3.80 -7.76
CA ILE A 110 -3.27 3.26 -9.10
C ILE A 110 -4.65 2.98 -9.70
N SER A 111 -5.00 3.74 -10.72
CA SER A 111 -6.24 3.54 -11.48
C SER A 111 -6.04 3.95 -12.96
N PRO A 112 -6.38 3.07 -13.93
CA PRO A 112 -6.88 1.70 -13.75
C PRO A 112 -5.75 0.69 -13.47
N ALA A 113 -5.83 -0.04 -12.36
CA ALA A 113 -4.84 -1.04 -11.93
C ALA A 113 -4.64 -2.18 -12.94
N ARG A 114 -5.67 -2.49 -13.74
CA ARG A 114 -5.59 -3.52 -14.80
C ARG A 114 -4.76 -3.12 -16.01
N LEU A 115 -4.43 -1.83 -16.17
CA LEU A 115 -3.59 -1.34 -17.26
C LEU A 115 -2.19 -0.93 -16.79
N ASP A 116 -1.99 -0.79 -15.49
CA ASP A 116 -0.69 -0.41 -14.91
C ASP A 116 0.30 -1.59 -14.95
N GLU A 117 1.41 -1.43 -15.68
CA GLU A 117 2.38 -2.50 -15.92
C GLU A 117 3.13 -2.92 -14.65
N VAL A 118 3.46 -1.95 -13.79
CA VAL A 118 4.18 -2.18 -12.53
C VAL A 118 3.29 -2.96 -11.58
N TRP A 119 2.06 -2.48 -11.39
CA TRP A 119 1.08 -3.14 -10.54
C TRP A 119 0.75 -4.55 -11.03
N ARG A 120 0.48 -4.73 -12.33
CA ARG A 120 0.21 -6.06 -12.90
C ARG A 120 1.35 -7.04 -12.63
N SER A 121 2.59 -6.58 -12.72
CA SER A 121 3.77 -7.39 -12.43
C SER A 121 3.81 -7.79 -10.96
N ILE A 122 3.55 -6.85 -10.04
CA ILE A 122 3.49 -7.11 -8.59
C ILE A 122 2.35 -8.07 -8.26
N ALA A 123 1.13 -7.80 -8.75
CA ALA A 123 -0.05 -8.62 -8.50
C ALA A 123 0.12 -10.07 -9.04
N ALA A 124 0.81 -10.24 -10.16
CA ALA A 124 1.18 -11.56 -10.67
C ALA A 124 2.27 -12.24 -9.82
N PHE A 125 3.21 -11.48 -9.27
CA PHE A 125 4.34 -11.96 -8.48
C PHE A 125 3.96 -12.48 -7.08
N VAL A 126 3.04 -11.78 -6.40
CA VAL A 126 2.63 -12.11 -5.02
C VAL A 126 1.90 -13.45 -4.93
N ARG A 127 2.09 -14.14 -3.80
CA ARG A 127 1.54 -15.47 -3.49
C ARG A 127 0.92 -15.50 -2.10
N VAL A 128 0.09 -16.50 -1.87
CA VAL A 128 -0.44 -16.79 -0.53
C VAL A 128 0.73 -17.09 0.42
N GLY A 129 0.70 -16.50 1.60
CA GLY A 129 1.76 -16.61 2.60
C GLY A 129 2.89 -15.58 2.46
N ASP A 130 2.89 -14.74 1.41
CA ASP A 130 3.79 -13.59 1.34
C ASP A 130 3.37 -12.53 2.38
N VAL A 131 4.34 -11.74 2.88
CA VAL A 131 4.07 -10.60 3.76
C VAL A 131 4.43 -9.30 3.03
N LEU A 132 3.44 -8.42 2.88
CA LEU A 132 3.60 -7.11 2.24
C LEU A 132 3.96 -6.02 3.26
N ARG A 133 4.80 -5.08 2.85
CA ARG A 133 5.12 -3.86 3.61
C ARG A 133 5.32 -2.68 2.66
N LEU A 134 4.80 -1.51 3.02
CA LEU A 134 4.94 -0.27 2.26
C LEU A 134 6.11 0.56 2.79
N TYR A 135 6.80 1.24 1.89
CA TYR A 135 7.88 2.16 2.22
C TYR A 135 7.67 3.44 1.44
N TRP A 136 7.50 4.53 2.17
CA TRP A 136 7.34 5.86 1.60
C TRP A 136 8.60 6.66 1.87
N ARG A 137 9.01 7.46 0.89
CA ARG A 137 10.14 8.38 1.03
C ARG A 137 9.68 9.77 0.62
N ALA A 138 9.68 10.69 1.57
CA ALA A 138 9.52 12.12 1.32
C ALA A 138 10.89 12.73 1.06
N ASP A 139 11.15 13.15 -0.18
CA ASP A 139 12.41 13.78 -0.56
C ASP A 139 12.18 15.15 -1.20
N ASN A 140 12.95 16.13 -0.77
CA ASN A 140 13.00 17.48 -1.33
C ASN A 140 14.45 17.95 -1.53
N THR A 141 15.42 17.05 -1.39
CA THR A 141 16.87 17.35 -1.36
C THR A 141 17.61 16.75 -2.55
N ILE A 142 17.06 16.95 -3.74
CA ILE A 142 17.65 16.40 -4.96
C ILE A 142 18.19 17.55 -5.80
N ASP A 143 19.47 17.47 -6.16
CA ASP A 143 20.26 18.57 -6.75
C ASP A 143 19.67 19.20 -8.02
N TRP A 144 18.75 18.52 -8.71
CA TRP A 144 18.11 18.99 -9.94
C TRP A 144 16.67 19.52 -9.73
N LEU A 145 16.15 19.50 -8.51
CA LEU A 145 14.85 20.06 -8.15
C LEU A 145 15.04 21.52 -7.69
N GLU A 146 15.01 22.44 -8.65
CA GLU A 146 15.31 23.87 -8.40
C GLU A 146 14.13 24.66 -7.81
N ASP A 147 12.88 24.24 -8.02
CA ASP A 147 11.71 24.89 -7.41
C ASP A 147 11.50 24.36 -5.98
N PRO A 148 11.68 25.17 -4.93
CA PRO A 148 11.56 24.74 -3.54
C PRO A 148 10.12 24.36 -3.14
N ARG A 149 9.13 24.62 -4.00
CA ARG A 149 7.73 24.24 -3.80
C ARG A 149 7.41 22.84 -4.34
N LEU A 150 8.36 22.18 -5.00
CA LEU A 150 8.19 20.83 -5.53
C LEU A 150 8.81 19.80 -4.58
N HIS A 151 8.09 18.71 -4.41
CA HIS A 151 8.53 17.57 -3.61
C HIS A 151 8.55 16.32 -4.47
N ARG A 152 9.57 15.48 -4.27
CA ARG A 152 9.68 14.16 -4.89
C ARG A 152 9.37 13.10 -3.84
N ASP A 153 8.18 12.55 -3.93
CA ASP A 153 7.74 11.46 -3.07
C ASP A 153 7.84 10.12 -3.80
N GLU A 154 8.26 9.08 -3.10
CA GLU A 154 8.35 7.72 -3.63
C GLU A 154 7.51 6.75 -2.81
N LEU A 155 6.88 5.79 -3.50
CA LEU A 155 6.27 4.62 -2.91
C LEU A 155 6.97 3.36 -3.40
N SER A 156 7.40 2.52 -2.46
CA SER A 156 7.87 1.16 -2.73
C SER A 156 7.09 0.13 -1.93
N ILE A 157 7.00 -1.09 -2.47
CA ILE A 157 6.42 -2.25 -1.79
C ILE A 157 7.44 -3.36 -1.66
N ALA A 158 7.59 -3.86 -0.43
CA ALA A 158 8.38 -5.06 -0.16
C ALA A 158 7.48 -6.29 -0.07
N VAL A 159 7.91 -7.36 -0.73
CA VAL A 159 7.31 -8.69 -0.62
C VAL A 159 8.29 -9.59 0.12
N HIS A 160 7.87 -10.16 1.24
CA HIS A 160 8.66 -11.15 2.00
C HIS A 160 8.10 -12.56 1.79
N ARG A 161 8.96 -13.50 1.41
CA ARG A 161 8.63 -14.93 1.29
C ARG A 161 9.67 -15.75 2.03
N GLY A 162 9.33 -16.21 3.23
CA GLY A 162 10.30 -16.81 4.13
C GLY A 162 11.45 -15.84 4.44
N ARG A 163 12.68 -16.19 4.04
CA ARG A 163 13.87 -15.33 4.25
C ARG A 163 14.19 -14.39 3.09
N ARG A 164 13.46 -14.48 1.98
CA ARG A 164 13.70 -13.65 0.79
C ARG A 164 12.85 -12.38 0.84
N ARG A 165 13.43 -11.27 0.41
CA ARG A 165 12.78 -9.97 0.27
C ARG A 165 12.98 -9.47 -1.16
N TRP A 166 11.90 -9.04 -1.80
CA TRP A 166 11.93 -8.29 -3.05
C TRP A 166 11.35 -6.90 -2.81
N MET A 167 11.91 -5.90 -3.48
CA MET A 167 11.44 -4.52 -3.43
C MET A 167 11.02 -4.09 -4.83
N PHE A 168 9.85 -3.48 -4.93
CA PHE A 168 9.35 -2.89 -6.16
C PHE A 168 9.08 -1.41 -5.92
N LEU A 169 9.62 -0.56 -6.78
CA LEU A 169 9.25 0.85 -6.84
C LEU A 169 7.90 0.94 -7.57
N LEU A 170 6.88 1.43 -6.87
CA LEU A 170 5.51 1.56 -7.39
C LEU A 170 5.33 2.87 -8.13
N ASP A 171 5.69 3.97 -7.48
CA ASP A 171 5.43 5.32 -8.00
C ASP A 171 6.48 6.31 -7.49
N VAL A 172 6.75 7.32 -8.32
CA VAL A 172 7.58 8.48 -8.01
C VAL A 172 6.83 9.71 -8.50
N GLN A 173 6.37 10.54 -7.56
CA GLN A 173 5.62 11.74 -7.88
C GLN A 173 6.44 12.99 -7.58
N ILE A 174 6.48 13.90 -8.55
CA ILE A 174 7.00 15.26 -8.35
C ILE A 174 5.80 16.20 -8.36
N ARG A 175 5.41 16.70 -7.19
CA ARG A 175 4.19 17.50 -7.01
C ARG A 175 4.41 18.64 -6.01
N PRO A 176 3.70 19.77 -6.17
CA PRO A 176 3.64 20.77 -5.13
C PRO A 176 2.65 20.39 -4.02
N GLU A 177 2.80 21.02 -2.86
CA GLU A 177 1.73 21.00 -1.85
C GLU A 177 0.46 21.71 -2.34
N PRO A 178 -0.74 21.23 -1.96
CA PRO A 178 -1.03 20.08 -1.09
C PRO A 178 -1.24 18.75 -1.86
N VAL A 179 -0.89 18.68 -3.16
CA VAL A 179 -1.26 17.57 -4.06
C VAL A 179 -0.19 16.47 -4.10
N ARG A 180 0.61 16.36 -3.04
CA ARG A 180 1.71 15.40 -2.96
C ARG A 180 1.25 14.09 -2.33
N MET A 181 2.09 13.06 -2.50
CA MET A 181 1.82 11.71 -2.02
C MET A 181 1.94 11.62 -0.48
N ILE A 182 2.85 12.38 0.12
CA ILE A 182 3.11 12.39 1.57
C ILE A 182 2.77 13.77 2.16
N THR A 183 1.77 13.84 3.02
CA THR A 183 1.26 15.09 3.58
C THR A 183 1.65 15.21 5.05
N ARG A 184 2.11 16.41 5.45
CA ARG A 184 2.33 16.77 6.86
C ARG A 184 1.04 17.32 7.45
N THR A 185 0.67 16.84 8.64
CA THR A 185 -0.51 17.29 9.41
C THR A 185 -0.12 18.23 10.53
#